data_AF-A0A914WX48-F1
#
_entry.id   AF-A0A914WX48-F1
#
_cell.length_a   1.000
_cell.length_b   1.000
_cell.length_c   1.000
_cell.angle_alpha   90.00
_cell.angle_beta   90.00
_cell.angle_gamma   90.00
#
_symmetry.space_group_name_H-M   'P 1'
#
loop_
_entity.id
_entity.type
_entity.pdbx_description
1 polymer ?
#
loop_
_entity_poly.entity_id
_entity_poly.type
_entity_poly.pdbx_seq_one_letter_code
_entity_poly.pdbx_strand_id
1 'polypeptide(L)'
;MAAILRNCTDGRVEQVVAPAAVDSLVLSWKLYGVEGCILTVTNFPIVFAVFFYSKLRQQKEFVIVGALALADGIAGFGYLLAAIGRILLVEEGEGIYCLYAQK
;
A
#
# COMPACT_ATOMS: atom_id res chain seq x y z
N MET A 1 -13.97 -13.38 -0.04
CA MET A 1 -14.72 -12.93 1.15
C MET A 1 -15.32 -14.16 1.83
N ALA A 2 -14.65 -14.71 2.84
CA ALA A 2 -15.20 -15.75 3.69
C ALA A 2 -14.78 -15.43 5.12
N ALA A 3 -15.68 -14.80 5.88
CA ALA A 3 -15.54 -14.63 7.32
C ALA A 3 -16.43 -15.69 7.98
N ILE A 4 -15.83 -16.65 8.66
CA ILE A 4 -16.56 -17.61 9.49
C ILE A 4 -16.73 -16.94 10.85
N LEU A 5 -17.95 -16.43 11.10
CA LEU A 5 -18.35 -15.95 12.42
C LEU A 5 -18.58 -17.17 13.32
N ARG A 6 -17.70 -17.41 14.30
CA ARG A 6 -18.05 -18.27 15.43
C ARG A 6 -18.83 -17.44 16.44
N ASN A 7 -20.03 -17.91 16.73
CA ASN A 7 -20.91 -17.35 17.74
C ASN A 7 -20.34 -17.70 19.12
N CYS A 8 -19.78 -16.71 19.82
CA CYS A 8 -19.29 -16.84 21.19
C CYS A 8 -20.38 -16.36 22.15
N THR A 9 -20.95 -17.28 22.92
CA THR A 9 -21.97 -17.06 23.95
C THR A 9 -21.48 -16.31 25.20
N ASP A 10 -20.36 -15.59 25.14
CA ASP A 10 -19.71 -15.03 26.34
C ASP A 10 -19.20 -13.58 26.19
N GLY A 11 -19.76 -12.81 25.25
CA GLY A 11 -19.54 -11.36 25.18
C GLY A 11 -18.13 -10.89 24.79
N ARG A 12 -17.18 -11.78 24.51
CA ARG A 12 -15.90 -11.46 23.83
C ARG A 12 -15.93 -11.94 22.39
N VAL A 13 -15.81 -10.99 21.47
CA VAL A 13 -15.62 -11.26 20.04
C VAL A 13 -14.14 -11.61 19.82
N GLU A 14 -13.78 -12.89 19.95
CA GLU A 14 -12.49 -13.37 19.43
C GLU A 14 -12.60 -13.53 17.91
N GLN A 15 -12.02 -12.58 17.20
CA GLN A 15 -11.85 -12.66 15.75
C GLN A 15 -10.76 -13.71 15.45
N VAL A 16 -11.13 -14.99 15.40
CA VAL A 16 -10.22 -16.07 14.96
C VAL A 16 -10.11 -15.97 13.43
N VAL A 17 -9.27 -15.06 12.96
CA VAL A 17 -8.91 -14.97 11.54
C VAL A 17 -8.12 -16.23 11.21
N ALA A 18 -8.64 -17.06 10.29
CA ALA A 18 -7.96 -18.28 9.88
C ALA A 18 -6.54 -17.93 9.38
N PRO A 19 -5.50 -18.67 9.78
CA PRO A 19 -4.10 -18.32 9.46
C PRO A 19 -3.86 -18.13 7.95
N ALA A 20 -4.52 -18.94 7.11
CA ALA A 20 -4.46 -18.82 5.65
C ALA A 20 -5.02 -17.49 5.09
N ALA A 21 -5.97 -16.86 5.78
CA ALA A 21 -6.50 -15.55 5.41
C ALA A 21 -5.53 -14.42 5.79
N VAL A 22 -4.80 -14.58 6.90
CA VAL A 22 -3.74 -13.65 7.31
C VAL A 22 -2.60 -13.70 6.30
N ASP A 23 -2.17 -14.89 5.88
CA ASP A 23 -1.10 -15.05 4.88
C ASP A 23 -1.46 -14.42 3.52
N SER A 24 -2.72 -14.54 3.11
CA SER A 24 -3.22 -13.91 1.86
C SER A 24 -3.25 -12.38 1.95
N LEU A 25 -3.61 -11.84 3.12
CA LEU A 25 -3.53 -10.41 3.40
C LEU A 25 -2.07 -9.95 3.41
N VAL A 26 -1.19 -10.79 3.98
CA VAL A 26 0.25 -10.56 4.10
C VAL A 26 0.98 -10.71 2.75
N LEU A 27 0.40 -11.39 1.78
CA LEU A 27 0.93 -11.37 0.42
C LEU A 27 0.47 -10.11 -0.32
N SER A 28 -0.78 -9.70 -0.12
CA SER A 28 -1.42 -8.60 -0.85
C SER A 28 -0.76 -7.25 -0.57
N TRP A 29 -0.58 -6.86 0.70
CA TRP A 29 0.11 -5.61 1.06
C TRP A 29 1.58 -5.54 0.60
N LYS A 30 2.33 -6.66 0.59
CA LYS A 30 3.70 -6.72 0.06
C LYS A 30 3.71 -6.46 -1.44
N LEU A 31 2.77 -7.05 -2.17
CA LEU A 31 2.59 -6.77 -3.59
C LEU A 31 2.32 -5.29 -3.85
N TYR A 32 1.37 -4.68 -3.12
CA TYR A 32 1.06 -3.26 -3.28
C TYR A 32 2.26 -2.35 -2.96
N GLY A 33 3.07 -2.70 -1.95
CA GLY A 33 4.29 -1.96 -1.63
C GLY A 33 5.34 -2.04 -2.74
N VAL A 34 5.57 -3.23 -3.30
CA VAL A 34 6.53 -3.43 -4.40
C VAL A 34 6.05 -2.75 -5.68
N GLU A 35 4.78 -2.89 -6.02
CA GLU A 35 4.17 -2.25 -7.19
C GLU A 35 4.23 -0.72 -7.10
N GLY A 36 3.90 -0.16 -5.93
CA GLY A 36 4.05 1.28 -5.66
C GLY A 36 5.49 1.76 -5.84
N CYS A 37 6.48 1.04 -5.28
CA CYS A 37 7.89 1.35 -5.46
C CYS A 37 8.31 1.36 -6.93
N ILE A 38 7.93 0.34 -7.71
CA ILE A 38 8.29 0.24 -9.13
C ILE A 38 7.67 1.40 -9.92
N LEU A 39 6.39 1.71 -9.69
CA LEU A 39 5.71 2.82 -10.35
C LEU A 39 6.38 4.16 -10.04
N THR A 40 6.71 4.41 -8.77
CA THR A 40 7.37 5.66 -8.37
C THR A 40 8.77 5.76 -8.97
N VAL A 41 9.60 4.72 -8.85
CA VAL A 41 10.99 4.72 -9.34
C VAL A 41 11.07 4.83 -10.86
N THR A 42 10.11 4.25 -11.59
CA THR A 42 10.12 4.29 -13.06
C THR A 42 9.59 5.61 -13.61
N ASN A 43 8.55 6.18 -12.98
CA ASN A 43 7.90 7.39 -13.48
C ASN A 43 8.58 8.70 -13.04
N PHE A 44 9.16 8.77 -11.84
CA PHE A 44 9.83 10.00 -11.37
C PHE A 44 10.98 10.47 -12.27
N PRO A 45 11.86 9.60 -12.79
CA PRO A 45 12.92 10.01 -13.71
C PRO A 45 12.37 10.60 -15.01
N ILE A 46 11.25 10.09 -15.52
CA ILE A 46 10.59 10.59 -16.72
C ILE A 46 10.02 11.99 -16.45
N VAL A 47 9.31 12.16 -15.35
CA VAL A 47 8.80 13.46 -14.90
C VAL A 47 9.96 14.45 -14.75
N PHE A 48 11.04 14.06 -14.08
CA PHE A 48 12.22 14.88 -13.88
C PHE A 48 12.88 15.27 -15.21
N ALA A 49 13.04 14.32 -16.13
CA ALA A 49 13.60 14.61 -17.46
C ALA A 49 12.73 15.62 -18.23
N VAL A 50 11.42 15.45 -18.25
CA VAL A 50 10.51 16.40 -18.93
C VAL A 50 10.53 17.76 -18.24
N PHE A 51 10.58 17.81 -16.90
CA PHE A 51 10.60 19.07 -16.16
C PHE A 51 11.91 19.82 -16.29
N PHE A 52 13.07 19.16 -16.31
CA PHE A 52 14.37 19.85 -16.35
C PHE A 52 14.81 20.24 -17.76
N TYR A 53 14.40 19.49 -18.79
CA TYR A 53 14.77 19.81 -20.17
C TYR A 53 13.75 20.72 -20.86
N SER A 54 14.05 22.01 -20.91
CA SER A 54 13.20 23.05 -21.54
C SER A 54 12.87 22.77 -23.02
N LYS A 55 13.75 22.05 -23.74
CA LYS A 55 13.52 21.68 -25.14
C LYS A 55 12.40 20.64 -25.31
N LEU A 56 12.24 19.71 -24.35
CA LEU A 56 11.16 18.71 -24.41
C LEU A 56 9.80 19.35 -24.09
N ARG A 57 9.75 20.35 -23.21
CA ARG A 57 8.50 21.07 -22.86
C ARG A 57 7.87 21.86 -24.01
N GLN A 58 8.62 22.21 -25.06
CA GLN A 58 8.06 22.90 -26.22
C GLN A 58 7.18 21.98 -27.09
N GLN A 59 7.37 20.67 -26.99
CA GLN A 59 6.58 19.70 -27.75
C GLN A 59 5.41 19.21 -26.89
N LYS A 60 4.18 19.47 -27.36
CA LYS A 60 2.94 19.16 -26.63
C LYS A 60 2.82 17.68 -26.25
N GLU A 61 3.36 16.78 -27.08
CA GLU A 61 3.33 15.34 -26.86
C GLU A 61 4.10 14.95 -25.59
N PHE A 62 5.30 15.49 -25.40
CA PHE A 62 6.12 15.20 -24.22
C PHE A 62 5.53 15.78 -22.93
N VAL A 63 4.77 16.88 -23.02
CA VAL A 63 4.05 17.43 -21.87
C VAL A 63 2.93 16.49 -21.42
N ILE A 64 2.20 15.87 -22.36
CA ILE A 64 1.15 14.88 -22.04
C ILE A 64 1.77 13.64 -21.39
N VAL A 65 2.86 13.12 -21.95
CA VAL A 65 3.58 11.97 -21.37
C VAL A 65 4.10 12.30 -19.97
N GLY A 66 4.66 13.49 -19.77
CA GLY A 66 5.11 13.93 -18.45
C GLY A 66 3.98 14.05 -17.42
N ALA A 67 2.81 14.54 -17.85
CA ALA A 67 1.63 14.61 -16.99
C ALA A 67 1.08 13.22 -16.62
N LEU A 68 1.08 12.28 -17.58
CA LEU A 68 0.66 10.89 -17.35
C LEU A 68 1.60 10.19 -16.36
N ALA A 69 2.92 10.30 -16.58
CA ALA A 69 3.93 9.77 -15.67
C ALA A 69 3.83 10.40 -14.27
N LEU A 70 3.49 11.68 -14.17
CA LEU A 70 3.26 12.33 -12.88
C LEU A 70 2.04 11.75 -12.16
N ALA A 71 0.93 11.54 -12.88
CA ALA A 71 -0.27 10.92 -12.31
C ALA A 71 0.02 9.51 -11.78
N ASP A 72 0.74 8.69 -12.57
CA ASP A 72 1.14 7.34 -12.17
C ASP A 72 2.13 7.35 -11.00
N GLY A 73 3.04 8.32 -10.96
CA GLY A 73 3.96 8.53 -9.85
C GLY A 73 3.24 8.86 -8.54
N ILE A 74 2.22 9.73 -8.59
CA ILE A 74 1.38 10.08 -7.43
C ILE A 74 0.56 8.88 -6.97
N ALA A 75 -0.01 8.11 -7.90
CA ALA A 75 -0.74 6.89 -7.57
C ALA A 75 0.16 5.84 -6.90
N GLY A 76 1.35 5.60 -7.46
CA GLY A 76 2.36 4.71 -6.87
C GLY A 76 2.78 5.15 -5.47
N PHE A 77 2.97 6.46 -5.26
CA PHE A 77 3.28 7.02 -3.95
C PHE A 77 2.15 6.82 -2.94
N GLY A 78 0.89 6.95 -3.37
CA GLY A 78 -0.27 6.64 -2.55
C GLY A 78 -0.32 5.18 -2.09
N TYR A 79 -0.01 4.23 -2.97
CA TYR A 79 0.09 2.82 -2.60
C TYR A 79 1.20 2.55 -1.59
N LEU A 80 2.34 3.23 -1.74
CA LEU A 80 3.49 3.11 -0.84
C LEU A 80 3.15 3.63 0.56
N LEU A 81 2.50 4.80 0.66
CA LEU A 81 2.01 5.34 1.93
C LEU A 81 0.94 4.44 2.57
N ALA A 82 0.02 3.90 1.79
CA ALA A 82 -0.99 2.98 2.29
C ALA A 82 -0.36 1.68 2.83
N ALA A 83 0.67 1.16 2.17
CA ALA A 83 1.43 0.01 2.64
C ALA A 83 2.16 0.30 3.96
N ILE A 84 2.84 1.45 4.07
CA ILE A 84 3.52 1.88 5.31
C ILE A 84 2.51 2.05 6.45
N GLY A 85 1.37 2.70 6.19
CA GLY A 85 0.32 2.90 7.19
C GLY A 85 -0.21 1.58 7.74
N ARG A 86 -0.30 0.54 6.91
CA ARG A 86 -0.68 -0.81 7.36
C ARG A 86 0.40 -1.49 8.19
N ILE A 87 1.69 -1.29 7.89
CA ILE A 87 2.80 -1.83 8.69
C ILE A 87 2.76 -1.24 10.10
N LEU A 88 2.64 0.08 10.22
CA LEU A 88 2.53 0.77 11.52
C LEU A 88 1.33 0.28 12.34
N LEU A 89 0.17 0.09 11.70
CA LEU A 89 -1.05 -0.33 12.37
C LEU A 89 -0.99 -1.79 12.86
N VAL A 90 -0.28 -2.66 12.13
CA VAL A 90 -0.02 -4.04 12.57
C VAL A 90 0.92 -4.07 13.77
N GLU A 91 1.97 -3.23 13.77
CA GLU A 91 2.95 -3.15 14.85
C GLU A 91 2.31 -2.68 16.17
N GLU A 92 1.40 -1.69 16.11
CA GLU A 92 0.60 -1.28 17.27
C GLU A 92 -0.40 -2.37 17.70
N GLY A 93 -0.97 -3.11 16.75
CA GLY A 93 -1.91 -4.20 17.01
C GLY A 93 -1.28 -5.35 17.79
N GLU A 94 -0.10 -5.82 17.40
CA GLU A 94 0.62 -6.94 18.06
C GLU A 94 0.97 -6.64 19.52
N GLY A 95 1.25 -5.37 19.86
CA GLY A 95 1.46 -4.92 21.23
C GLY A 95 0.21 -5.08 22.13
N ILE A 96 -0.99 -4.89 21.56
CA ILE A 96 -2.25 -5.01 22.29
C ILE A 96 -2.61 -6.48 22.55
N TYR A 97 -2.33 -7.39 21.61
CA TYR A 97 -2.57 -8.82 21.80
C TYR A 97 -1.68 -9.43 22.88
N CYS A 98 -0.42 -9.00 22.99
CA CYS A 98 0.47 -9.43 24.07
C CYS A 98 0.00 -8.99 25.45
N LEU A 99 -0.61 -7.80 25.56
CA LEU A 99 -1.16 -7.30 26.83
C LEU A 99 -2.43 -8.06 27.27
N TYR A 100 -3.23 -8.57 26.33
CA TYR A 100 -4.40 -9.38 26.65
C TYR A 100 -4.06 -10.84 26.97
N ALA A 101 -2.97 -11.39 26.45
CA ALA A 101 -2.54 -12.76 26.71
C ALA A 101 -1.93 -12.97 28.12
N GLN A 102 -1.64 -11.89 28.85
CA GLN A 102 -1.08 -11.92 30.20
C GLN A 102 -2.12 -11.88 31.33
N LYS A 103 -3.43 -11.83 31.03
CA LYS A 103 -4.51 -11.78 32.01
C LYS A 103 -5.38 -13.03 31.96
#